data_AF-A0A182RHZ9-F1
#
_entry.id   AF-A0A182RHZ9-F1
#
_cell.length_a   1.000
_cell.length_b   1.000
_cell.length_c   1.000
_cell.angle_alpha   90.00
_cell.angle_beta   90.00
_cell.angle_gamma   90.00
#
_symmetry.space_group_name_H-M   'P 1'
#
loop_
_entity.id
_entity.type
_entity.pdbx_description
1 polymer ?
#
loop_
_entity_poly.entity_id
_entity_poly.type
_entity_poly.pdbx_seq_one_letter_code
_entity_poly.pdbx_strand_id
1 'polypeptide(L)'
;MAKLKIVGGRPITMDEAIELRQTVFGSAASPPRGEWTRTGFTFGPANQEYPYGLRTPRNATRGMQSVLQAHIIKQFIFDNKPREKSVPLEELLKPTEAEQALSLYTAMSDILWNIGEKTKAIVALPGEASHIPHSHVYFQDNVTEKLYFFEFTKLDDLQIFMKRYLPYFTENPGPGTLLYLYSAVLTRGMENMRNDLDAPKGAHLMGPHEEGSLNVITLLLTGRATPYLHNGVVYVGDEDHYAVPQFGILSRGAIGLLVWEGENEAMRSASRMPGSRLKTPATPVWVSCCCGHYGVLFNSNRELLRNYHAEKRFELHYYTCAGCYLSMTVDNRGQDEGGGDTGDQEGDRKRDDMVSTPLERLIHTKWMDAKITYHGALPASLNF
;
A
#
# COMPACT_ATOMS: atom_id res chain seq x y z
N MET A 1 -2.53 16.64 19.54
CA MET A 1 -1.53 16.38 20.62
C MET A 1 -0.28 17.19 20.34
N ALA A 2 0.39 17.73 21.36
CA ALA A 2 1.63 18.49 21.18
C ALA A 2 2.80 17.57 20.78
N LYS A 3 3.70 18.07 19.93
CA LYS A 3 4.90 17.35 19.48
C LYS A 3 5.90 17.28 20.64
N LEU A 4 6.16 16.08 21.14
CA LEU A 4 7.09 15.86 22.24
C LEU A 4 8.53 15.85 21.73
N LYS A 5 9.47 16.34 22.55
CA LYS A 5 10.90 16.17 22.27
C LYS A 5 11.25 14.67 22.23
N ILE A 6 12.02 14.26 21.23
CA ILE A 6 12.53 12.90 21.15
C ILE A 6 13.56 12.67 22.27
N VAL A 7 13.56 11.47 22.86
CA VAL A 7 14.48 11.07 23.93
C VAL A 7 15.07 9.71 23.58
N GLY A 8 16.40 9.60 23.60
CA GLY A 8 17.13 8.40 23.20
C GLY A 8 17.32 8.30 21.68
N GLY A 9 17.55 7.07 21.20
CA GLY A 9 17.83 6.79 19.80
C GLY A 9 19.29 7.01 19.42
N ARG A 10 19.74 6.35 18.35
CA ARG A 10 21.09 6.52 17.80
C ARG A 10 21.03 7.55 16.66
N PRO A 11 21.88 8.60 16.66
CA PRO A 11 21.91 9.53 15.54
C PRO A 11 22.40 8.83 14.27
N ILE A 12 21.85 9.26 13.13
CA ILE A 12 22.26 8.82 11.80
C ILE A 12 23.70 9.26 11.51
N THR A 13 24.47 8.39 10.84
CA THR A 13 25.81 8.70 10.34
C THR A 13 25.78 9.20 8.88
N MET A 14 26.87 9.82 8.42
CA MET A 14 26.99 10.29 7.03
C MET A 14 26.78 9.14 6.02
N ASP A 15 27.46 8.01 6.24
CA ASP A 15 27.39 6.86 5.33
C ASP A 15 25.97 6.29 5.27
N GLU A 16 25.30 6.16 6.42
CA GLU A 16 23.91 5.71 6.48
C GLU A 16 22.95 6.66 5.77
N ALA A 17 23.14 7.98 5.88
CA ALA A 17 22.28 8.94 5.20
C ALA A 17 22.47 8.93 3.68
N ILE A 18 23.71 8.79 3.22
CA ILE A 18 24.01 8.62 1.80
C ILE A 18 23.36 7.33 1.29
N GLU A 19 23.60 6.21 1.97
CA GLU A 19 23.07 4.91 1.57
C GLU A 19 21.54 4.86 1.60
N LEU A 20 20.92 5.44 2.63
CA LEU A 20 19.47 5.55 2.78
C LEU A 20 18.86 6.30 1.59
N ARG A 21 19.43 7.46 1.25
CA ARG A 21 18.92 8.27 0.13
C ARG A 21 19.24 7.69 -1.23
N GLN A 22 20.38 7.04 -1.41
CA GLN A 22 20.68 6.31 -2.63
C GLN A 22 19.70 5.17 -2.84
N THR A 23 19.39 4.39 -1.80
CA THR A 23 18.47 3.26 -1.93
C THR A 23 17.03 3.71 -2.13
N VAL A 24 16.61 4.82 -1.50
CA VAL A 24 15.24 5.31 -1.67
C VAL A 24 15.08 6.12 -2.95
N PHE A 25 15.90 7.15 -3.15
CA PHE A 25 15.74 8.18 -4.19
C PHE A 25 16.78 8.10 -5.32
N GLY A 26 17.74 7.17 -5.25
CA GLY A 26 18.81 7.05 -6.24
C GLY A 26 19.94 8.07 -6.08
N SER A 27 19.80 9.06 -5.18
CA SER A 27 20.81 10.10 -4.97
C SER A 27 20.73 10.73 -3.58
N ALA A 28 21.91 10.98 -3.00
CA ALA A 28 22.07 11.79 -1.79
C ALA A 28 22.42 13.27 -2.10
N ALA A 29 22.87 13.55 -3.32
CA ALA A 29 23.22 14.89 -3.78
C ALA A 29 22.02 15.70 -4.31
N SER A 30 20.81 15.13 -4.27
CA SER A 30 19.58 15.83 -4.67
C SER A 30 18.50 15.58 -3.62
N PRO A 31 17.93 16.63 -3.00
CA PRO A 31 16.93 16.48 -1.93
C PRO A 31 15.75 15.61 -2.38
N PRO A 32 15.10 14.87 -1.45
CA PRO A 32 13.87 14.15 -1.75
C PRO A 32 12.84 15.06 -2.44
N ARG A 33 11.98 14.48 -3.28
CA ARG A 33 10.88 15.24 -3.89
C ARG A 33 10.06 15.90 -2.78
N GLY A 34 9.75 17.18 -2.92
CA GLY A 34 9.17 17.99 -1.84
C GLY A 34 7.81 17.50 -1.33
N GLU A 35 7.12 16.62 -2.06
CA GLU A 35 5.90 15.94 -1.61
C GLU A 35 6.16 15.07 -0.37
N TRP A 36 7.29 14.37 -0.29
CA TRP A 36 7.62 13.48 0.83
C TRP A 36 7.92 14.23 2.12
N THR A 37 8.50 15.43 2.02
CA THR A 37 8.82 16.27 3.19
C THR A 37 7.65 17.14 3.65
N ARG A 38 6.52 17.13 2.91
CA ARG A 38 5.35 17.99 3.16
C ARG A 38 4.03 17.24 3.25
N THR A 39 4.05 15.92 3.29
CA THR A 39 2.85 15.10 3.45
C THR A 39 2.92 14.28 4.74
N GLY A 40 2.02 14.58 5.68
CA GLY A 40 1.72 13.73 6.84
C GLY A 40 0.55 12.80 6.57
N PHE A 41 0.30 11.87 7.50
CA PHE A 41 -0.90 11.04 7.51
C PHE A 41 -2.02 11.77 8.22
N THR A 42 -3.06 12.19 7.50
CA THR A 42 -4.19 12.93 8.05
C THR A 42 -5.49 12.21 7.74
N PHE A 43 -6.38 12.09 8.71
CA PHE A 43 -7.73 11.59 8.48
C PHE A 43 -8.65 12.71 7.98
N GLY A 44 -9.75 12.31 7.35
CA GLY A 44 -10.93 13.17 7.27
C GLY A 44 -11.45 13.50 8.67
N PRO A 45 -12.02 14.70 8.91
CA PRO A 45 -12.60 15.05 10.20
C PRO A 45 -13.64 14.02 10.66
N ALA A 46 -13.65 13.68 11.95
CA ALA A 46 -14.53 12.64 12.50
C ALA A 46 -16.04 12.93 12.32
N ASN A 47 -16.39 14.20 12.12
CA ASN A 47 -17.76 14.67 11.90
C ASN A 47 -18.14 14.83 10.41
N GLN A 48 -17.28 14.45 9.48
CA GLN A 48 -17.51 14.55 8.03
C GLN A 48 -17.68 13.17 7.38
N GLU A 49 -17.90 13.15 6.07
CA GLU A 49 -18.01 11.92 5.30
C GLU A 49 -16.69 11.13 5.29
N TYR A 50 -16.82 9.81 5.43
CA TYR A 50 -15.71 8.86 5.41
C TYR A 50 -14.60 9.22 6.43
N PRO A 51 -14.93 9.35 7.73
CA PRO A 51 -13.96 9.71 8.77
C PRO A 51 -12.92 8.61 9.02
N TYR A 52 -13.19 7.37 8.61
CA TYR A 52 -12.22 6.27 8.60
C TYR A 52 -11.10 6.43 7.56
N GLY A 53 -11.21 7.42 6.68
CA GLY A 53 -10.37 7.55 5.49
C GLY A 53 -9.27 8.61 5.60
N LEU A 54 -8.03 8.21 5.35
CA LEU A 54 -6.88 9.08 5.17
C LEU A 54 -7.07 10.00 3.95
N ARG A 55 -6.63 11.26 4.06
CA ARG A 55 -6.74 12.29 3.04
C ARG A 55 -5.36 12.73 2.57
N THR A 56 -5.11 12.62 1.27
CA THR A 56 -3.84 13.01 0.67
C THR A 56 -4.04 13.64 -0.71
N PRO A 57 -3.24 14.66 -1.06
CA PRO A 57 -3.14 15.15 -2.43
C PRO A 57 -2.74 14.03 -3.42
N ARG A 58 -2.98 14.27 -4.71
CA ARG A 58 -2.48 13.40 -5.80
C ARG A 58 -0.99 13.64 -5.92
N ASN A 59 -0.21 12.74 -5.35
CA ASN A 59 1.24 12.86 -5.21
C ASN A 59 1.88 11.49 -4.95
N ALA A 60 3.21 11.43 -4.94
CA ALA A 60 3.99 10.19 -4.87
C ALA A 60 3.81 9.38 -3.56
N THR A 61 3.12 9.93 -2.56
CA THR A 61 2.90 9.27 -1.25
C THR A 61 1.58 8.49 -1.21
N ARG A 62 0.68 8.71 -2.16
CA ARG A 62 -0.70 8.21 -2.10
C ARG A 62 -0.80 6.68 -2.12
N GLY A 63 0.09 5.99 -2.84
CA GLY A 63 0.17 4.53 -2.81
C GLY A 63 0.47 3.99 -1.41
N MET A 64 1.45 4.57 -0.72
CA MET A 64 1.75 4.23 0.68
C MET A 64 0.55 4.48 1.60
N GLN A 65 -0.12 5.62 1.44
CA GLN A 65 -1.31 5.93 2.23
C GLN A 65 -2.45 4.94 1.98
N SER A 66 -2.60 4.45 0.74
CA SER A 66 -3.61 3.45 0.39
C SER A 66 -3.34 2.09 1.06
N VAL A 67 -2.06 1.71 1.23
CA VAL A 67 -1.71 0.51 2.00
C VAL A 67 -2.10 0.67 3.48
N LEU A 68 -1.73 1.80 4.10
CA LEU A 68 -2.14 2.09 5.48
C LEU A 68 -3.67 2.13 5.62
N GLN A 69 -4.36 2.75 4.66
CA GLN A 69 -5.81 2.80 4.62
C GLN A 69 -6.44 1.41 4.57
N ALA A 70 -5.87 0.47 3.80
CA ALA A 70 -6.34 -0.90 3.77
C ALA A 70 -6.19 -1.61 5.13
N HIS A 71 -5.07 -1.38 5.83
CA HIS A 71 -4.88 -1.89 7.19
C HIS A 71 -5.86 -1.29 8.19
N ILE A 72 -6.14 0.01 8.10
CA ILE A 72 -7.14 0.70 8.93
C ILE A 72 -8.55 0.13 8.70
N ILE A 73 -8.96 -0.02 7.43
CA ILE A 73 -10.25 -0.61 7.06
C ILE A 73 -10.36 -2.05 7.60
N LYS A 74 -9.31 -2.86 7.42
CA LYS A 74 -9.26 -4.22 7.97
C LYS A 74 -9.49 -4.22 9.48
N GLN A 75 -8.81 -3.34 10.22
CA GLN A 75 -8.92 -3.28 11.68
C GLN A 75 -10.35 -2.94 12.12
N PHE A 76 -10.97 -1.92 11.52
CA PHE A 76 -12.34 -1.53 11.86
C PHE A 76 -13.37 -2.62 11.53
N ILE A 77 -13.23 -3.30 10.39
CA ILE A 77 -14.22 -4.29 9.95
C ILE A 77 -14.03 -5.65 10.63
N PHE A 78 -12.79 -6.09 10.85
CA PHE A 78 -12.50 -7.49 11.21
C PHE A 78 -11.80 -7.71 12.55
N ASP A 79 -10.96 -6.77 13.01
CA ASP A 79 -10.15 -6.98 14.22
C ASP A 79 -10.83 -6.40 15.47
N ASN A 80 -11.47 -5.23 15.33
CA ASN A 80 -12.10 -4.49 16.44
C ASN A 80 -13.62 -4.75 16.57
N LYS A 81 -14.18 -5.67 15.77
CA LYS A 81 -15.62 -5.93 15.78
C LYS A 81 -16.04 -6.55 17.13
N PRO A 82 -17.04 -5.99 17.84
CA PRO A 82 -17.59 -6.60 19.04
C PRO A 82 -18.09 -8.01 18.72
N ARG A 83 -17.61 -9.03 19.45
CA ARG A 83 -17.95 -10.44 19.19
C ARG A 83 -19.44 -10.76 19.34
N GLU A 84 -20.19 -9.92 20.04
CA GLU A 84 -21.55 -10.22 20.51
C GLU A 84 -22.66 -9.51 19.73
N LYS A 85 -22.34 -8.54 18.86
CA LYS A 85 -23.36 -7.78 18.11
C LYS A 85 -23.01 -7.65 16.64
N SER A 86 -24.01 -7.86 15.78
CA SER A 86 -23.91 -7.48 14.38
C SER A 86 -23.98 -5.96 14.28
N VAL A 87 -22.82 -5.31 14.20
CA VAL A 87 -22.71 -3.86 13.96
C VAL A 87 -22.75 -3.59 12.46
N PRO A 88 -23.62 -2.67 11.97
CA PRO A 88 -23.63 -2.24 10.57
C PRO A 88 -22.29 -1.68 10.11
N LEU A 89 -21.99 -1.79 8.82
CA LEU A 89 -20.71 -1.31 8.26
C LEU A 89 -20.55 0.21 8.43
N GLU A 90 -21.64 0.95 8.29
CA GLU A 90 -21.69 2.41 8.40
C GLU A 90 -21.33 2.90 9.81
N GLU A 91 -21.59 2.08 10.83
CA GLU A 91 -21.21 2.39 12.21
C GLU A 91 -19.73 2.03 12.46
N LEU A 92 -19.26 0.89 11.95
CA LEU A 92 -17.84 0.47 12.04
C LEU A 92 -16.90 1.47 11.37
N LEU A 93 -17.36 2.17 10.34
CA LEU A 93 -16.60 3.15 9.57
C LEU A 93 -16.85 4.61 10.01
N LYS A 94 -17.34 4.81 11.23
CA LYS A 94 -17.46 6.14 11.86
C LYS A 94 -16.60 6.25 13.14
N PRO A 95 -15.27 6.10 13.04
CA PRO A 95 -14.40 6.19 14.20
C PRO A 95 -14.38 7.60 14.80
N THR A 96 -14.26 7.65 16.11
CA THR A 96 -13.84 8.83 16.87
C THR A 96 -12.38 9.19 16.58
N GLU A 97 -11.94 10.40 16.94
CA GLU A 97 -10.53 10.80 16.81
C GLU A 97 -9.56 9.88 17.57
N ALA A 98 -10.01 9.32 18.70
CA ALA A 98 -9.22 8.36 19.47
C ALA A 98 -9.04 7.03 18.72
N GLU A 99 -10.09 6.56 18.04
CA GLU A 99 -10.06 5.34 17.21
C GLU A 99 -9.28 5.55 15.91
N GLN A 100 -9.34 6.75 15.31
CA GLN A 100 -8.47 7.15 14.20
C GLN A 100 -6.99 7.08 14.61
N ALA A 101 -6.62 7.69 15.74
CA ALA A 101 -5.26 7.63 16.25
C ALA A 101 -4.81 6.20 16.55
N LEU A 102 -5.65 5.41 17.24
CA LEU A 102 -5.41 3.99 17.55
C LEU A 102 -5.16 3.16 16.30
N SER A 103 -6.05 3.25 15.31
CA SER A 103 -5.93 2.48 14.08
C SER A 103 -4.67 2.85 13.29
N LEU A 104 -4.31 4.14 13.23
CA LEU A 104 -3.13 4.58 12.52
C LEU A 104 -1.82 4.06 13.13
N TYR A 105 -1.58 4.28 14.43
CA TYR A 105 -0.32 3.81 15.03
C TYR A 105 -0.25 2.27 15.09
N THR A 106 -1.39 1.59 15.21
CA THR A 106 -1.45 0.11 15.17
C THR A 106 -1.11 -0.40 13.77
N ALA A 107 -1.75 0.15 12.72
CA ALA A 107 -1.47 -0.22 11.34
C ALA A 107 -0.01 0.04 10.95
N MET A 108 0.54 1.20 11.34
CA MET A 108 1.95 1.51 11.10
C MET A 108 2.89 0.53 11.81
N SER A 109 2.60 0.21 13.08
CA SER A 109 3.42 -0.73 13.86
C SER A 109 3.37 -2.14 13.29
N ASP A 110 2.19 -2.64 12.94
CA ASP A 110 2.01 -3.99 12.40
C ASP A 110 2.72 -4.18 11.06
N ILE A 111 2.66 -3.17 10.18
CA ILE A 111 3.37 -3.21 8.90
C ILE A 111 4.89 -3.23 9.12
N LEU A 112 5.44 -2.32 9.94
CA LEU A 112 6.87 -2.33 10.27
C LEU A 112 7.30 -3.66 10.88
N TRP A 113 6.50 -4.20 11.81
CA TRP A 113 6.76 -5.47 12.45
C TRP A 113 6.78 -6.64 11.46
N ASN A 114 5.89 -6.64 10.47
CA ASN A 114 5.90 -7.64 9.39
C ASN A 114 7.11 -7.48 8.45
N ILE A 115 7.54 -6.25 8.15
CA ILE A 115 8.74 -5.99 7.34
C ILE A 115 10.00 -6.55 8.02
N GLY A 116 10.10 -6.40 9.34
CA GLY A 116 11.20 -6.97 10.13
C GLY A 116 10.96 -8.43 10.53
N GLU A 117 10.13 -9.14 9.77
CA GLU A 117 9.87 -10.58 9.90
C GLU A 117 9.42 -10.98 11.32
N LYS A 118 8.70 -10.08 12.01
CA LYS A 118 8.21 -10.21 13.39
C LYS A 118 9.32 -10.37 14.44
N THR A 119 10.53 -9.91 14.14
CA THR A 119 11.69 -9.99 15.03
C THR A 119 12.17 -8.62 15.49
N LYS A 120 12.12 -7.62 14.61
CA LYS A 120 12.55 -6.25 14.91
C LYS A 120 11.78 -5.20 14.11
N ALA A 121 11.84 -3.96 14.55
CA ALA A 121 11.43 -2.79 13.78
C ALA A 121 12.34 -1.61 14.11
N ILE A 122 12.61 -0.76 13.12
CA ILE A 122 13.37 0.48 13.29
C ILE A 122 12.47 1.66 12.92
N VAL A 123 12.34 2.61 13.84
CA VAL A 123 11.62 3.87 13.63
C VAL A 123 12.62 5.01 13.50
N ALA A 124 12.48 5.82 12.46
CA ALA A 124 13.29 7.01 12.23
C ALA A 124 12.49 8.28 12.57
N LEU A 125 13.01 9.10 13.49
CA LEU A 125 12.41 10.39 13.86
C LEU A 125 13.45 11.52 13.83
N PRO A 126 13.09 12.73 13.39
CA PRO A 126 14.02 13.85 13.34
C PRO A 126 14.12 14.55 14.70
N GLY A 127 15.35 14.86 15.12
CA GLY A 127 15.66 15.75 16.22
C GLY A 127 15.78 17.21 15.79
N GLU A 128 16.25 18.05 16.71
CA GLU A 128 16.43 19.49 16.48
C GLU A 128 17.74 19.81 15.75
N ALA A 129 18.82 19.11 16.11
CA ALA A 129 20.16 19.35 15.58
C ALA A 129 20.46 18.50 14.34
N SER A 130 21.18 19.09 13.38
CA SER A 130 21.75 18.35 12.25
C SER A 130 23.03 17.64 12.66
N HIS A 131 23.12 16.35 12.37
CA HIS A 131 24.30 15.51 12.60
C HIS A 131 25.24 15.47 11.40
N ILE A 132 24.72 15.82 10.22
CA ILE A 132 25.42 15.67 8.95
C ILE A 132 25.59 17.03 8.28
N PRO A 133 26.82 17.45 7.97
CA PRO A 133 27.07 18.71 7.28
C PRO A 133 26.66 18.63 5.80
N HIS A 134 26.28 19.76 5.23
CA HIS A 134 26.08 19.89 3.79
C HIS A 134 27.39 19.66 3.03
N SER A 135 27.34 18.96 1.89
CA SER A 135 28.50 18.72 1.03
C SER A 135 28.10 18.46 -0.42
N HIS A 136 29.07 18.39 -1.33
CA HIS A 136 28.81 18.07 -2.75
C HIS A 136 28.26 16.65 -2.96
N VAL A 137 28.47 15.72 -2.02
CA VAL A 137 27.91 14.36 -2.05
C VAL A 137 26.61 14.22 -1.25
N TYR A 138 26.24 15.22 -0.45
CA TYR A 138 25.05 15.19 0.40
C TYR A 138 24.40 16.57 0.55
N PHE A 139 23.21 16.73 -0.03
CA PHE A 139 22.44 17.98 0.06
C PHE A 139 21.39 17.85 1.15
N GLN A 140 21.53 18.62 2.23
CA GLN A 140 20.59 18.64 3.36
C GLN A 140 19.14 18.88 2.91
N ASP A 141 18.20 18.16 3.53
CA ASP A 141 16.76 18.25 3.25
C ASP A 141 15.94 18.71 4.48
N ASN A 142 16.62 19.11 5.56
CA ASN A 142 16.07 19.49 6.85
C ASN A 142 15.39 18.36 7.65
N VAL A 143 15.51 17.12 7.19
CA VAL A 143 14.90 15.93 7.82
C VAL A 143 15.94 14.84 8.04
N THR A 144 16.54 14.33 6.96
CA THR A 144 17.40 13.15 6.94
C THR A 144 18.64 13.35 7.81
N GLU A 145 19.29 14.52 7.77
CA GLU A 145 20.47 14.81 8.60
C GLU A 145 20.18 14.96 10.10
N LYS A 146 18.91 14.98 10.50
CA LYS A 146 18.48 15.13 11.89
C LYS A 146 17.95 13.82 12.47
N LEU A 147 18.01 12.72 11.73
CA LEU A 147 17.35 11.48 12.13
C LEU A 147 18.05 10.79 13.31
N TYR A 148 17.21 10.22 14.16
CA TYR A 148 17.56 9.25 15.18
C TYR A 148 16.83 7.94 14.86
N PHE A 149 17.53 6.83 15.02
CA PHE A 149 17.00 5.49 14.84
C PHE A 149 16.68 4.86 16.20
N PHE A 150 15.49 4.28 16.29
CA PHE A 150 14.97 3.59 17.46
C PHE A 150 14.64 2.16 17.08
N GLU A 151 15.34 1.21 17.67
CA GLU A 151 15.15 -0.22 17.40
C GLU A 151 14.24 -0.84 18.47
N PHE A 152 13.31 -1.68 18.02
CA PHE A 152 12.36 -2.39 18.86
C PHE A 152 12.40 -3.89 18.53
N THR A 153 12.38 -4.73 19.55
CA THR A 153 12.30 -6.21 19.44
C THR A 153 11.00 -6.76 20.04
N LYS A 154 10.06 -5.89 20.40
CA LYS A 154 8.71 -6.24 20.85
C LYS A 154 7.69 -5.32 20.21
N LEU A 155 6.59 -5.89 19.72
CA LEU A 155 5.52 -5.14 19.08
C LEU A 155 4.83 -4.14 20.04
N ASP A 156 4.64 -4.54 21.30
CA ASP A 156 3.98 -3.67 22.30
C ASP A 156 4.79 -2.39 22.56
N ASP A 157 6.12 -2.51 22.68
CA ASP A 157 7.03 -1.37 22.87
C ASP A 157 7.02 -0.44 21.65
N LEU A 158 6.99 -1.03 20.44
CA LEU A 158 6.84 -0.29 19.19
C LEU A 158 5.52 0.48 19.16
N GLN A 159 4.39 -0.15 19.49
CA GLN A 159 3.07 0.49 19.50
C GLN A 159 2.99 1.62 20.53
N ILE A 160 3.56 1.44 21.72
CA ILE A 160 3.65 2.50 22.74
C ILE A 160 4.46 3.68 22.21
N PHE A 161 5.59 3.42 21.55
CA PHE A 161 6.43 4.46 20.96
C PHE A 161 5.71 5.20 19.83
N MET A 162 5.10 4.47 18.90
CA MET A 162 4.35 5.02 17.76
C MET A 162 3.16 5.86 18.23
N LYS A 163 2.44 5.42 19.27
CA LYS A 163 1.38 6.20 19.92
C LYS A 163 1.92 7.52 20.49
N ARG A 164 3.04 7.46 21.22
CA ARG A 164 3.64 8.63 21.88
C ARG A 164 4.13 9.68 20.87
N TYR A 165 4.73 9.23 19.77
CA TYR A 165 5.34 10.10 18.75
C TYR A 165 4.51 10.26 17.48
N LEU A 166 3.24 9.81 17.49
CA LEU A 166 2.29 9.95 16.40
C LEU A 166 2.26 11.37 15.78
N PRO A 167 2.35 12.48 16.55
CA PRO A 167 2.36 13.83 15.99
C PRO A 167 3.44 14.08 14.93
N TYR A 168 4.58 13.38 14.95
CA TYR A 168 5.62 13.51 13.91
C TYR A 168 5.17 12.94 12.56
N PHE A 169 4.27 11.96 12.58
CA PHE A 169 3.75 11.31 11.38
C PHE A 169 2.49 12.00 10.84
N THR A 170 1.73 12.67 11.69
CA THR A 170 0.46 13.32 11.33
C THR A 170 0.58 14.83 11.09
N GLU A 171 1.72 15.45 11.39
CA GLU A 171 1.98 16.86 11.10
C GLU A 171 1.85 17.13 9.58
N ASN A 172 1.00 18.11 9.23
CA ASN A 172 0.71 18.45 7.85
C ASN A 172 0.59 19.98 7.68
N PRO A 173 1.45 20.65 6.88
CA PRO A 173 2.56 20.05 6.13
C PRO A 173 3.67 19.55 7.06
N GLY A 174 4.21 18.36 6.78
CA GLY A 174 5.29 17.76 7.55
C GLY A 174 5.84 16.50 6.89
N PRO A 175 6.97 15.95 7.35
CA PRO A 175 7.67 14.85 6.68
C PRO A 175 7.13 13.45 7.07
N GLY A 176 5.90 13.34 7.57
CA GLY A 176 5.42 12.10 8.20
C GLY A 176 5.49 10.87 7.30
N THR A 177 5.14 11.01 6.02
CA THR A 177 5.26 9.94 5.02
C THR A 177 6.72 9.56 4.73
N LEU A 178 7.64 10.53 4.68
CA LEU A 178 9.08 10.26 4.54
C LEU A 178 9.65 9.51 5.75
N LEU A 179 9.29 9.94 6.96
CA LEU A 179 9.74 9.29 8.19
C LEU A 179 9.30 7.83 8.25
N TYR A 180 8.05 7.57 7.84
CA TYR A 180 7.53 6.21 7.79
C TYR A 180 8.18 5.37 6.68
N LEU A 181 8.41 5.96 5.49
CA LEU A 181 9.16 5.31 4.40
C LEU A 181 10.55 4.87 4.86
N TYR A 182 11.29 5.78 5.50
CA TYR A 182 12.61 5.47 6.03
C TYR A 182 12.55 4.41 7.12
N SER A 183 11.56 4.46 8.01
CA SER A 183 11.35 3.44 9.03
C SER A 183 11.15 2.04 8.40
N ALA A 184 10.35 1.94 7.33
CA ALA A 184 10.13 0.69 6.59
C ALA A 184 11.43 0.18 5.93
N VAL A 185 12.16 1.07 5.26
CA VAL A 185 13.42 0.74 4.57
C VAL A 185 14.52 0.30 5.55
N LEU A 186 14.68 1.01 6.66
CA LEU A 186 15.63 0.66 7.72
C LEU A 186 15.26 -0.66 8.39
N THR A 187 13.97 -0.90 8.62
CA THR A 187 13.49 -2.16 9.20
C THR A 187 13.80 -3.36 8.29
N ARG A 188 13.62 -3.21 6.97
CA ARG A 188 14.00 -4.24 5.99
C ARG A 188 15.53 -4.41 5.91
N GLY A 189 16.25 -3.30 6.02
CA GLY A 189 17.69 -3.20 5.86
C GLY A 189 18.09 -2.84 4.43
N MET A 190 19.06 -1.92 4.28
CA MET A 190 19.46 -1.34 2.99
C MET A 190 19.95 -2.39 1.98
N GLU A 191 20.71 -3.37 2.45
CA GLU A 191 21.20 -4.48 1.62
C GLU A 191 20.05 -5.36 1.12
N ASN A 192 19.15 -5.77 2.01
CA ASN A 192 17.97 -6.54 1.65
C ASN A 192 17.06 -5.78 0.69
N MET A 193 16.93 -4.46 0.86
CA MET A 193 16.17 -3.62 -0.08
C MET A 193 16.76 -3.69 -1.49
N ARG A 194 18.08 -3.59 -1.64
CA ARG A 194 18.74 -3.73 -2.95
C ARG A 194 18.53 -5.13 -3.56
N ASN A 195 18.61 -6.17 -2.73
CA ASN A 195 18.36 -7.55 -3.17
C ASN A 195 16.89 -7.76 -3.58
N ASP A 196 15.94 -7.16 -2.86
CA ASP A 196 14.51 -7.28 -3.15
C ASP A 196 14.13 -6.63 -4.49
N LEU A 197 14.78 -5.51 -4.86
CA LEU A 197 14.49 -4.80 -6.10
C LEU A 197 14.86 -5.60 -7.37
N ASP A 198 15.69 -6.64 -7.24
CA ASP A 198 16.19 -7.53 -8.31
C ASP A 198 16.57 -6.76 -9.59
N ALA A 199 17.37 -5.71 -9.42
CA ALA A 199 17.65 -4.76 -10.48
C ALA A 199 19.15 -4.40 -10.56
N PRO A 200 19.62 -3.89 -11.72
CA PRO A 200 21.02 -3.56 -11.94
C PRO A 200 21.57 -2.57 -10.91
N LYS A 201 22.89 -2.47 -10.81
CA LYS A 201 23.56 -1.44 -10.00
C LYS A 201 22.94 -0.07 -10.26
N GLY A 202 22.39 0.56 -9.21
CA GLY A 202 21.74 1.88 -9.27
C GLY A 202 20.21 1.87 -9.16
N ALA A 203 19.59 0.69 -9.04
CA ALA A 203 18.18 0.60 -8.72
C ALA A 203 17.87 1.22 -7.35
N HIS A 204 16.73 1.90 -7.29
CA HIS A 204 16.25 2.58 -6.09
C HIS A 204 14.73 2.39 -5.97
N LEU A 205 14.23 2.56 -4.75
CA LEU A 205 12.86 2.24 -4.38
C LEU A 205 11.83 3.11 -5.13
N MET A 206 12.16 4.38 -5.35
CA MET A 206 11.27 5.32 -6.03
C MET A 206 11.28 5.11 -7.55
N GLY A 207 10.09 5.05 -8.16
CA GLY A 207 9.91 4.97 -9.60
C GLY A 207 9.40 6.28 -10.21
N PRO A 208 9.16 6.31 -11.54
CA PRO A 208 8.61 7.49 -12.22
C PRO A 208 7.11 7.70 -11.96
N HIS A 209 6.43 6.75 -11.32
CA HIS A 209 4.98 6.76 -11.12
C HIS A 209 4.51 7.94 -10.24
N GLU A 210 3.40 8.55 -10.65
CA GLU A 210 2.85 9.77 -10.04
C GLU A 210 2.34 9.55 -8.61
N GLU A 211 1.69 8.42 -8.33
CA GLU A 211 1.15 8.10 -6.99
C GLU A 211 2.04 7.17 -6.15
N GLY A 212 3.27 6.96 -6.59
CA GLY A 212 4.28 6.19 -5.86
C GLY A 212 4.61 4.84 -6.48
N SER A 213 5.76 4.30 -6.07
CA SER A 213 6.34 3.07 -6.60
C SER A 213 5.60 1.82 -6.13
N LEU A 214 5.36 0.87 -7.03
CA LEU A 214 4.85 -0.46 -6.71
C LEU A 214 5.71 -1.17 -5.65
N ASN A 215 7.02 -0.95 -5.67
CA ASN A 215 7.96 -1.59 -4.73
C ASN A 215 7.77 -1.09 -3.30
N VAL A 216 7.26 0.14 -3.11
CA VAL A 216 6.81 0.61 -1.78
C VAL A 216 5.57 -0.17 -1.36
N ILE A 217 4.64 -0.43 -2.28
CA ILE A 217 3.40 -1.18 -2.00
C ILE A 217 3.72 -2.62 -1.60
N THR A 218 4.57 -3.31 -2.37
CA THR A 218 4.96 -4.69 -2.07
C THR A 218 5.75 -4.77 -0.77
N LEU A 219 6.63 -3.81 -0.47
CA LEU A 219 7.32 -3.72 0.82
C LEU A 219 6.32 -3.65 1.98
N LEU A 220 5.36 -2.72 1.92
CA LEU A 220 4.42 -2.51 3.01
C LEU A 220 3.38 -3.65 3.14
N LEU A 221 3.02 -4.32 2.04
CA LEU A 221 2.08 -5.44 2.07
C LEU A 221 2.72 -6.78 2.46
N THR A 222 3.98 -7.01 2.07
CA THR A 222 4.58 -8.35 2.12
C THR A 222 5.90 -8.42 2.89
N GLY A 223 6.44 -7.27 3.29
CA GLY A 223 7.74 -7.18 3.93
C GLY A 223 8.92 -7.16 2.95
N ARG A 224 8.69 -7.23 1.64
CA ARG A 224 9.74 -7.24 0.61
C ARG A 224 9.42 -6.29 -0.54
N ALA A 225 10.41 -5.52 -0.98
CA ALA A 225 10.25 -4.53 -2.05
C ALA A 225 10.33 -5.13 -3.46
N THR A 226 9.78 -6.33 -3.65
CA THR A 226 9.86 -7.05 -4.94
C THR A 226 9.08 -6.34 -6.05
N PRO A 227 9.61 -6.27 -7.29
CA PRO A 227 8.86 -5.82 -8.45
C PRO A 227 7.91 -6.90 -9.00
N TYR A 228 8.03 -8.15 -8.54
CA TYR A 228 7.35 -9.30 -9.12
C TYR A 228 6.09 -9.68 -8.31
N LEU A 229 4.94 -9.69 -9.00
CA LEU A 229 3.64 -9.92 -8.39
C LEU A 229 3.14 -11.37 -8.52
N HIS A 230 3.89 -12.23 -9.22
CA HIS A 230 3.58 -13.66 -9.34
C HIS A 230 3.76 -14.40 -8.00
N ASN A 231 3.24 -15.63 -7.92
CA ASN A 231 3.37 -16.46 -6.74
C ASN A 231 4.78 -17.08 -6.66
N GLY A 232 5.42 -17.01 -5.49
CA GLY A 232 6.62 -17.78 -5.20
C GLY A 232 7.83 -17.32 -6.00
N VAL A 233 8.76 -18.25 -6.22
CA VAL A 233 9.98 -18.00 -6.99
C VAL A 233 9.78 -18.55 -8.40
N VAL A 234 10.06 -17.73 -9.41
CA VAL A 234 10.07 -18.16 -10.82
C VAL A 234 11.50 -18.09 -11.30
N TYR A 235 11.98 -19.16 -11.93
CA TYR A 235 13.32 -19.21 -12.50
C TYR A 235 13.25 -18.80 -13.96
N VAL A 236 13.96 -17.73 -14.31
CA VAL A 236 13.99 -17.18 -15.67
C VAL A 236 15.39 -17.35 -16.23
N GLY A 237 15.50 -18.05 -17.35
CA GLY A 237 16.74 -18.27 -18.11
C GLY A 237 16.39 -18.70 -19.52
N ASP A 238 17.35 -18.58 -20.43
CA ASP A 238 17.28 -19.13 -21.79
C ASP A 238 18.27 -20.31 -21.92
N GLU A 239 18.41 -20.87 -23.12
CA GLU A 239 19.34 -22.00 -23.34
C GLU A 239 20.82 -21.61 -23.13
N ASP A 240 21.14 -20.31 -23.21
CA ASP A 240 22.50 -19.77 -23.17
C ASP A 240 22.88 -19.19 -21.79
N HIS A 241 21.91 -18.96 -20.90
CA HIS A 241 22.10 -18.35 -19.58
C HIS A 241 21.50 -19.19 -18.45
N TYR A 242 22.24 -19.30 -17.34
CA TYR A 242 21.74 -19.93 -16.12
C TYR A 242 20.43 -19.28 -15.65
N ALA A 243 19.47 -20.11 -15.26
CA ALA A 243 18.19 -19.64 -14.76
C ALA A 243 18.38 -18.87 -13.44
N VAL A 244 17.98 -17.59 -13.45
CA VAL A 244 18.06 -16.69 -12.30
C VAL A 244 16.71 -16.71 -11.55
N PRO A 245 16.71 -16.84 -10.21
CA PRO A 245 15.48 -16.83 -9.44
C PRO A 245 14.92 -15.41 -9.30
N GLN A 246 13.70 -15.19 -9.79
CA GLN A 246 12.88 -14.02 -9.52
C GLN A 246 11.97 -14.29 -8.33
N PHE A 247 12.12 -13.51 -7.26
CA PHE A 247 11.37 -13.67 -6.02
C PHE A 247 10.09 -12.84 -6.06
N GLY A 248 8.97 -13.49 -6.35
CA GLY A 248 7.64 -12.88 -6.26
C GLY A 248 7.08 -12.91 -4.84
N ILE A 249 5.76 -13.02 -4.75
CA ILE A 249 5.03 -12.98 -3.47
C ILE A 249 5.13 -14.34 -2.79
N LEU A 250 5.85 -14.42 -1.67
CA LEU A 250 6.20 -15.68 -1.02
C LEU A 250 5.10 -16.28 -0.15
N SER A 251 4.18 -15.46 0.35
CA SER A 251 3.09 -15.90 1.22
C SER A 251 1.82 -15.07 1.01
N ARG A 252 0.67 -15.63 1.35
CA ARG A 252 -0.61 -14.90 1.34
C ARG A 252 -0.66 -13.93 2.52
N GLY A 253 -0.95 -12.66 2.23
CA GLY A 253 -1.10 -11.60 3.23
C GLY A 253 -2.54 -11.46 3.76
N ALA A 254 -2.71 -10.58 4.74
CA ALA A 254 -4.03 -10.20 5.23
C ALA A 254 -4.79 -9.31 4.23
N ILE A 255 -4.04 -8.46 3.52
CA ILE A 255 -4.53 -7.52 2.50
C ILE A 255 -3.93 -7.93 1.17
N GLY A 256 -4.75 -7.83 0.12
CA GLY A 256 -4.39 -8.17 -1.25
C GLY A 256 -3.94 -6.96 -2.06
N LEU A 257 -3.61 -7.23 -3.32
CA LEU A 257 -3.32 -6.21 -4.33
C LEU A 257 -3.99 -6.59 -5.64
N LEU A 258 -4.73 -5.67 -6.23
CA LEU A 258 -5.22 -5.74 -7.60
C LEU A 258 -4.51 -4.67 -8.43
N VAL A 259 -4.07 -5.02 -9.63
CA VAL A 259 -3.37 -4.11 -10.53
C VAL A 259 -3.98 -4.22 -11.91
N TRP A 260 -4.37 -3.07 -12.45
CA TRP A 260 -4.69 -2.89 -13.85
C TRP A 260 -4.10 -1.57 -14.31
N GLU A 261 -3.22 -1.64 -15.28
CA GLU A 261 -2.33 -0.55 -15.65
C GLU A 261 -2.60 -0.06 -17.09
N GLY A 262 -3.64 -0.60 -17.74
CA GLY A 262 -4.01 -0.32 -19.12
C GLY A 262 -3.72 -1.48 -20.07
N GLU A 263 -4.07 -1.30 -21.34
CA GLU A 263 -4.02 -2.35 -22.37
C GLU A 263 -2.66 -2.48 -23.07
N ASN A 264 -1.71 -1.58 -22.76
CA ASN A 264 -0.41 -1.59 -23.40
C ASN A 264 0.35 -2.89 -23.09
N GLU A 265 0.59 -3.73 -24.11
CA GLU A 265 1.27 -5.02 -23.99
C GLU A 265 2.64 -4.91 -23.32
N ALA A 266 3.36 -3.79 -23.52
CA ALA A 266 4.64 -3.53 -22.86
C ALA A 266 4.52 -3.43 -21.32
N MET A 267 3.35 -3.08 -20.80
CA MET A 267 3.05 -3.03 -19.37
C MET A 267 2.46 -4.35 -18.84
N ARG A 268 2.01 -5.25 -19.72
CA ARG A 268 1.43 -6.56 -19.40
C ARG A 268 2.46 -7.69 -19.24
N SER A 269 3.67 -7.38 -18.78
CA SER A 269 4.61 -8.45 -18.42
C SER A 269 3.96 -9.38 -17.39
N ALA A 270 4.06 -10.70 -17.61
CA ALA A 270 3.48 -11.70 -16.71
C ALA A 270 3.97 -11.54 -15.26
N SER A 271 5.18 -11.00 -15.08
CA SER A 271 5.76 -10.72 -13.77
C SER A 271 5.08 -9.57 -13.03
N ARG A 272 4.35 -8.69 -13.72
CA ARG A 272 3.58 -7.58 -13.17
C ARG A 272 2.09 -7.87 -13.00
N MET A 273 1.65 -9.11 -13.28
CA MET A 273 0.30 -9.55 -12.99
C MET A 273 0.21 -10.16 -11.58
N PRO A 274 -0.71 -9.68 -10.71
CA PRO A 274 -0.90 -10.26 -9.39
C PRO A 274 -1.28 -11.74 -9.43
N GLY A 275 -0.49 -12.59 -8.76
CA GLY A 275 -0.81 -13.99 -8.52
C GLY A 275 -1.91 -14.17 -7.48
N SER A 276 -2.34 -15.42 -7.27
CA SER A 276 -3.42 -15.72 -6.33
C SER A 276 -3.12 -15.34 -4.88
N ARG A 277 -1.85 -15.27 -4.46
CA ARG A 277 -1.47 -14.81 -3.11
C ARG A 277 -1.83 -13.34 -2.84
N LEU A 278 -1.93 -12.52 -3.88
CA LEU A 278 -2.41 -11.14 -3.81
C LEU A 278 -3.90 -11.01 -4.13
N LYS A 279 -4.43 -11.83 -5.05
CA LYS A 279 -5.86 -11.78 -5.43
C LYS A 279 -6.80 -12.44 -4.40
N THR A 280 -6.30 -13.34 -3.56
CA THR A 280 -7.08 -14.06 -2.53
C THR A 280 -6.53 -13.86 -1.11
N PRO A 281 -6.50 -12.61 -0.60
CA PRO A 281 -6.01 -12.30 0.74
C PRO A 281 -6.83 -12.98 1.85
N ALA A 282 -6.31 -12.97 3.09
CA ALA A 282 -7.00 -13.58 4.23
C ALA A 282 -8.26 -12.81 4.68
N THR A 283 -8.33 -11.51 4.36
CA THR A 283 -9.53 -10.68 4.51
C THR A 283 -9.89 -10.07 3.16
N PRO A 284 -11.17 -9.84 2.84
CA PRO A 284 -11.60 -9.27 1.56
C PRO A 284 -11.32 -7.75 1.48
N VAL A 285 -10.04 -7.40 1.55
CA VAL A 285 -9.51 -6.04 1.45
C VAL A 285 -8.33 -6.08 0.50
N TRP A 286 -8.33 -5.20 -0.49
CA TRP A 286 -7.28 -5.08 -1.50
C TRP A 286 -6.86 -3.63 -1.64
N VAL A 287 -5.55 -3.41 -1.69
CA VAL A 287 -5.03 -2.20 -2.33
C VAL A 287 -5.27 -2.36 -3.83
N SER A 288 -5.66 -1.30 -4.51
CA SER A 288 -5.79 -1.26 -5.96
C SER A 288 -4.72 -0.37 -6.58
N CYS A 289 -4.24 -0.73 -7.77
CA CYS A 289 -3.56 0.17 -8.69
C CYS A 289 -4.35 0.16 -10.00
N CYS A 290 -5.05 1.25 -10.30
CA CYS A 290 -5.91 1.42 -11.48
C CYS A 290 -5.35 2.55 -12.34
N CYS A 291 -4.75 2.23 -13.50
CA CYS A 291 -4.02 3.21 -14.33
C CYS A 291 -2.96 4.01 -13.56
N GLY A 292 -2.28 3.40 -12.60
CA GLY A 292 -1.32 4.09 -11.73
C GLY A 292 -1.94 4.84 -10.55
N HIS A 293 -3.27 4.80 -10.38
CA HIS A 293 -3.98 5.38 -9.24
C HIS A 293 -4.24 4.37 -8.14
N TYR A 294 -3.92 4.74 -6.91
CA TYR A 294 -4.10 3.88 -5.75
C TYR A 294 -5.41 4.15 -5.00
N GLY A 295 -5.98 3.05 -4.51
CA GLY A 295 -7.18 3.05 -3.67
C GLY A 295 -7.29 1.75 -2.89
N VAL A 296 -8.44 1.54 -2.28
CA VAL A 296 -8.75 0.36 -1.48
C VAL A 296 -10.12 -0.17 -1.86
N LEU A 297 -10.16 -1.43 -2.32
CA LEU A 297 -11.37 -2.21 -2.51
C LEU A 297 -11.61 -3.08 -1.28
N PHE A 298 -12.85 -3.17 -0.80
CA PHE A 298 -13.15 -4.00 0.37
C PHE A 298 -14.61 -4.46 0.41
N ASN A 299 -14.85 -5.55 1.14
CA ASN A 299 -16.17 -6.07 1.47
C ASN A 299 -16.20 -6.42 2.98
N SER A 300 -17.38 -6.35 3.61
CA SER A 300 -17.53 -6.58 5.05
C SER A 300 -17.71 -8.05 5.46
N ASN A 301 -18.04 -8.93 4.51
CA ASN A 301 -18.20 -10.36 4.72
C ASN A 301 -16.86 -11.09 4.64
N ARG A 302 -16.32 -11.49 5.80
CA ARG A 302 -15.05 -12.23 5.92
C ARG A 302 -15.02 -13.52 5.08
N GLU A 303 -16.17 -14.13 4.84
CA GLU A 303 -16.30 -15.39 4.11
C GLU A 303 -16.35 -15.22 2.60
N LEU A 304 -16.30 -13.97 2.07
CA LEU A 304 -16.38 -13.70 0.63
C LEU A 304 -15.42 -14.57 -0.20
N LEU A 305 -14.18 -14.74 0.25
CA LEU A 305 -13.15 -15.50 -0.46
C LEU A 305 -12.99 -16.96 0.01
N ARG A 306 -13.84 -17.38 0.96
CA ARG A 306 -13.80 -18.71 1.59
C ARG A 306 -15.00 -19.55 1.21
N ASN A 307 -16.12 -18.90 0.88
CA ASN A 307 -17.35 -19.52 0.49
C ASN A 307 -17.73 -19.08 -0.93
N TYR A 308 -17.70 -20.02 -1.89
CA TYR A 308 -18.02 -19.73 -3.28
C TYR A 308 -19.42 -19.13 -3.47
N HIS A 309 -20.40 -19.47 -2.61
CA HIS A 309 -21.72 -18.85 -2.65
C HIS A 309 -21.68 -17.37 -2.31
N ALA A 310 -20.80 -16.95 -1.39
CA ALA A 310 -20.63 -15.55 -1.04
C ALA A 310 -20.00 -14.75 -2.18
N GLU A 311 -19.17 -15.39 -3.02
CA GLU A 311 -18.53 -14.78 -4.18
C GLU A 311 -19.45 -14.70 -5.41
N LYS A 312 -20.65 -15.27 -5.39
CA LYS A 312 -21.60 -15.23 -6.53
C LYS A 312 -22.18 -13.83 -6.76
N ARG A 313 -22.59 -13.13 -5.71
CA ARG A 313 -23.12 -11.77 -5.79
C ARG A 313 -22.90 -11.05 -4.46
N PHE A 314 -22.22 -9.92 -4.49
CA PHE A 314 -21.81 -9.21 -3.27
C PHE A 314 -21.63 -7.71 -3.48
N GLU A 315 -21.70 -6.95 -2.41
CA GLU A 315 -21.35 -5.52 -2.39
C GLU A 315 -19.83 -5.35 -2.37
N LEU A 316 -19.30 -4.45 -3.17
CA LEU A 316 -17.90 -4.05 -3.15
C LEU A 316 -17.80 -2.55 -2.92
N HIS A 317 -16.97 -2.16 -1.97
CA HIS A 317 -16.72 -0.78 -1.62
C HIS A 317 -15.36 -0.36 -2.15
N TYR A 318 -15.26 0.84 -2.69
CA TYR A 318 -14.05 1.44 -3.19
C TYR A 318 -13.81 2.79 -2.53
N TYR A 319 -12.64 2.97 -1.93
CA TYR A 319 -12.24 4.22 -1.30
C TYR A 319 -10.86 4.66 -1.79
N THR A 320 -10.69 5.94 -2.10
CA THR A 320 -9.38 6.53 -2.42
C THR A 320 -9.01 7.59 -1.40
N CYS A 321 -7.72 7.73 -1.11
CA CYS A 321 -7.23 8.78 -0.21
C CYS A 321 -7.40 10.21 -0.79
N ALA A 322 -7.96 10.36 -1.99
CA ALA A 322 -8.51 11.64 -2.45
C ALA A 322 -9.81 12.03 -1.71
N GLY A 323 -10.32 11.17 -0.81
CA GLY A 323 -11.58 11.37 -0.10
C GLY A 323 -12.80 10.93 -0.90
N CYS A 324 -12.61 10.07 -1.90
CA CYS A 324 -13.68 9.58 -2.76
C CYS A 324 -14.08 8.17 -2.34
N TYR A 325 -15.39 7.91 -2.34
CA TYR A 325 -15.97 6.61 -2.02
C TYR A 325 -17.01 6.24 -3.07
N LEU A 326 -17.09 4.95 -3.37
CA LEU A 326 -18.05 4.35 -4.28
C LEU A 326 -18.42 2.97 -3.77
N SER A 327 -19.69 2.59 -3.90
CA SER A 327 -20.12 1.19 -3.73
C SER A 327 -20.72 0.65 -5.02
N MET A 328 -20.64 -0.67 -5.17
CA MET A 328 -21.15 -1.37 -6.34
C MET A 328 -21.57 -2.79 -5.98
N THR A 329 -22.58 -3.32 -6.67
CA THR A 329 -22.83 -4.75 -6.69
C THR A 329 -21.93 -5.40 -7.74
N VAL A 330 -21.23 -6.48 -7.35
CA VAL A 330 -20.54 -7.40 -8.28
C VAL A 330 -21.35 -8.68 -8.37
N ASP A 331 -21.71 -9.07 -9.59
CA ASP A 331 -22.47 -10.29 -9.89
C ASP A 331 -21.62 -11.24 -10.75
N ASN A 332 -21.02 -12.23 -10.09
CA ASN A 332 -20.09 -13.19 -10.67
C ASN A 332 -20.78 -14.52 -11.07
N ARG A 333 -22.11 -14.55 -11.20
CA ARG A 333 -22.87 -15.77 -11.53
C ARG A 333 -22.66 -16.24 -12.96
N GLY A 334 -22.29 -15.35 -13.88
CA GLY A 334 -22.07 -15.68 -15.29
C GLY A 334 -20.95 -16.71 -15.53
N GLN A 335 -20.07 -16.93 -14.54
CA GLN A 335 -19.00 -17.92 -14.64
C GLN A 335 -19.51 -19.38 -14.67
N ASP A 336 -20.68 -19.65 -14.08
CA ASP A 336 -21.26 -21.01 -13.99
C ASP A 336 -21.95 -21.45 -15.31
N GLU A 337 -22.31 -20.51 -16.20
CA GLU A 337 -23.06 -20.80 -17.43
C GLU A 337 -22.17 -21.08 -18.67
N GLY A 338 -20.85 -20.87 -18.56
CA GLY A 338 -19.88 -21.01 -19.65
C GLY A 338 -19.35 -22.44 -19.93
N GLY A 339 -19.93 -23.47 -19.30
CA GLY A 339 -19.54 -24.88 -19.49
C GLY A 339 -20.10 -25.54 -20.75
N GLY A 340 -20.83 -24.82 -21.60
CA GLY A 340 -21.44 -25.33 -22.82
C GLY A 340 -21.07 -24.52 -24.05
N ASP A 341 -20.31 -25.16 -24.95
CA ASP A 341 -20.22 -24.90 -26.40
C ASP A 341 -19.96 -23.45 -26.85
N THR A 342 -18.68 -23.14 -27.10
CA THR A 342 -18.23 -21.89 -27.70
C THR A 342 -18.30 -21.97 -29.23
N GLY A 343 -19.43 -21.56 -29.81
CA GLY A 343 -19.51 -20.99 -31.15
C GLY A 343 -20.20 -19.64 -31.04
N ASP A 344 -19.62 -18.57 -31.63
CA ASP A 344 -20.24 -17.24 -31.80
C ASP A 344 -20.18 -16.20 -30.65
N GLN A 345 -19.23 -16.25 -29.70
CA GLN A 345 -19.04 -15.17 -28.71
C GLN A 345 -17.91 -14.16 -29.01
N GLU A 346 -17.17 -14.26 -30.11
CA GLU A 346 -16.09 -13.30 -30.42
C GLU A 346 -16.59 -11.90 -30.84
N GLY A 347 -17.82 -11.81 -31.36
CA GLY A 347 -18.40 -10.54 -31.83
C GLY A 347 -18.92 -9.63 -30.70
N ASP A 348 -19.41 -10.21 -29.60
CA ASP A 348 -19.94 -9.48 -28.45
C ASP A 348 -18.83 -9.06 -27.45
N ARG A 349 -17.78 -9.90 -27.30
CA ARG A 349 -16.58 -9.57 -26.50
C ARG A 349 -15.93 -8.24 -26.93
N LYS A 350 -15.87 -7.98 -28.26
CA LYS A 350 -15.31 -6.73 -28.80
C LYS A 350 -16.19 -5.49 -28.59
N ARG A 351 -17.50 -5.64 -28.34
CA ARG A 351 -18.39 -4.49 -28.09
C ARG A 351 -18.41 -4.08 -26.63
N ASP A 352 -18.41 -5.04 -25.70
CA ASP A 352 -18.37 -4.78 -24.26
C ASP A 352 -17.00 -4.24 -23.82
N ASP A 353 -15.92 -4.67 -24.49
CA ASP A 353 -14.58 -4.14 -24.30
C ASP A 353 -14.46 -2.63 -24.57
N MET A 354 -15.36 -2.06 -25.39
CA MET A 354 -15.31 -0.66 -25.82
C MET A 354 -15.97 0.32 -24.82
N VAL A 355 -16.67 -0.18 -23.78
CA VAL A 355 -17.46 0.64 -22.82
C VAL A 355 -17.07 0.43 -21.35
N SER A 356 -16.14 -0.49 -21.04
CA SER A 356 -15.72 -0.78 -19.66
C SER A 356 -14.82 0.31 -19.08
N THR A 357 -15.17 0.82 -17.90
CA THR A 357 -14.35 1.77 -17.13
C THR A 357 -13.06 1.13 -16.63
N PRO A 358 -11.97 1.90 -16.42
CA PRO A 358 -10.75 1.39 -15.78
C PRO A 358 -10.95 0.59 -14.49
N LEU A 359 -11.91 1.02 -13.66
CA LEU A 359 -12.22 0.34 -12.40
C LEU A 359 -12.91 -1.01 -12.63
N GLU A 360 -13.80 -1.12 -13.62
CA GLU A 360 -14.38 -2.41 -14.03
C GLU A 360 -13.28 -3.33 -14.55
N ARG A 361 -12.39 -2.83 -15.43
CA ARG A 361 -11.23 -3.58 -15.91
C ARG A 361 -10.35 -4.12 -14.77
N LEU A 362 -10.12 -3.30 -13.74
CA LEU A 362 -9.43 -3.72 -12.53
C LEU A 362 -10.16 -4.86 -11.81
N ILE A 363 -11.47 -4.72 -11.58
CA ILE A 363 -12.29 -5.72 -10.88
C ILE A 363 -12.29 -7.04 -11.68
N HIS A 364 -12.37 -6.96 -13.00
CA HIS A 364 -12.28 -8.11 -13.91
C HIS A 364 -10.94 -8.85 -13.85
N THR A 365 -9.86 -8.22 -13.36
CA THR A 365 -8.61 -8.96 -13.11
C THR A 365 -8.78 -10.05 -12.03
N LYS A 366 -9.81 -9.94 -11.18
CA LYS A 366 -10.15 -10.93 -10.15
C LYS A 366 -11.45 -11.69 -10.46
N TRP A 367 -12.52 -10.97 -10.78
CA TRP A 367 -13.83 -11.54 -11.09
C TRP A 367 -14.11 -11.35 -12.58
N MET A 368 -13.53 -12.27 -13.36
CA MET A 368 -13.62 -12.25 -14.82
C MET A 368 -15.10 -12.27 -15.24
N ASP A 369 -15.48 -11.37 -16.15
CA ASP A 369 -16.83 -11.25 -16.72
C ASP A 369 -17.96 -10.97 -15.71
N ALA A 370 -17.64 -10.59 -14.47
CA ALA A 370 -18.65 -10.25 -13.48
C ALA A 370 -19.40 -8.96 -13.86
N LYS A 371 -20.73 -8.99 -13.79
CA LYS A 371 -21.54 -7.79 -14.05
C LYS A 371 -21.44 -6.83 -12.87
N ILE A 372 -21.04 -5.59 -13.14
CA ILE A 372 -20.84 -4.55 -12.13
C ILE A 372 -22.01 -3.56 -12.19
N THR A 373 -22.55 -3.16 -11.04
CA THR A 373 -23.63 -2.17 -10.95
C THR A 373 -23.29 -1.16 -9.87
N TYR A 374 -22.97 0.06 -10.28
CA TYR A 374 -22.61 1.15 -9.38
C TYR A 374 -23.80 1.70 -8.60
N HIS A 375 -23.59 1.99 -7.32
CA HIS A 375 -24.58 2.58 -6.44
C HIS A 375 -24.25 4.07 -6.28
N GLY A 376 -24.73 4.87 -7.24
CA GLY A 376 -24.49 6.32 -7.31
C GLY A 376 -23.77 6.74 -8.58
N ALA A 377 -23.56 8.05 -8.74
CA ALA A 377 -22.80 8.59 -9.85
C ALA A 377 -21.31 8.31 -9.67
N LEU A 378 -20.62 7.94 -10.76
CA LEU A 378 -19.16 7.82 -10.78
C LEU A 378 -18.54 9.21 -10.52
N PRO A 379 -17.76 9.38 -9.43
CA PRO A 379 -17.06 10.63 -9.17
C PRO A 379 -16.14 11.00 -10.33
N ALA A 380 -16.13 12.27 -10.74
CA ALA A 380 -15.24 12.75 -11.81
C ALA A 380 -13.75 12.52 -11.48
N SER A 381 -13.40 12.43 -10.20
CA SER A 381 -12.06 12.09 -9.71
C SER A 381 -11.65 10.63 -9.93
N LEU A 382 -12.58 9.77 -10.35
CA LEU A 382 -12.35 8.38 -10.78
C LEU A 382 -12.42 8.22 -12.30
N ASN A 383 -12.58 9.32 -13.05
CA ASN A 383 -12.31 9.34 -14.49
C ASN A 383 -10.79 9.47 -14.65
N PHE A 384 -10.13 8.32 -14.75
CA PHE A 384 -8.68 8.21 -14.89
C PHE A 384 -8.21 8.58 -16.29
#